data_AF-A0A3C1GP04-F1
#
_entry.id   AF-A0A3C1GP04-F1
#
_cell.length_a   1.000
_cell.length_b   1.000
_cell.length_c   1.000
_cell.angle_alpha   90.00
_cell.angle_beta   90.00
_cell.angle_gamma   90.00
#
_symmetry.space_group_name_H-M   'P 1'
#
loop_
_entity.id
_entity.type
_entity.pdbx_description
1 polymer ?
#
loop_
_entity_poly.entity_id
_entity_poly.type
_entity_poly.pdbx_seq_one_letter_code
_entity_poly.pdbx_strand_id
1 'polypeptide(L)' 'MTVSEDNASAEKRKIINRFLTQLTREEPQMYYASTAEISRSIYTLIKEHSNRLDVEEQALVRNMSVEEIQSILGFNLK' A
#
# COMPACT_ATOMS: atom_id res chain seq x y z
N MET A 1 19.18 -14.39 10.96
CA MET A 1 17.76 -14.69 10.63
C MET A 1 17.08 -13.37 10.29
N THR A 2 16.96 -13.00 9.01
CA THR A 2 16.28 -11.75 8.57
C THR A 2 15.42 -11.94 7.32
N VAL A 3 15.55 -13.08 6.63
CA VAL A 3 14.97 -13.34 5.30
C VAL A 3 13.44 -13.26 5.27
N SER A 4 12.74 -13.53 6.39
CA SER A 4 11.27 -13.55 6.42
C SER A 4 10.64 -12.15 6.55
N GLU A 5 11.23 -11.25 7.33
CA GLU A 5 10.71 -9.88 7.53
C GLU A 5 11.00 -8.99 6.31
N ASP A 6 12.20 -9.12 5.75
CA ASP A 6 12.59 -8.40 4.53
C ASP A 6 11.68 -8.78 3.35
N ASN A 7 11.33 -10.08 3.24
CA ASN A 7 10.41 -10.55 2.21
C ASN A 7 8.99 -10.02 2.41
N ALA A 8 8.49 -10.03 3.65
CA ALA A 8 7.16 -9.47 3.96
C ALA A 8 7.07 -7.96 3.64
N SER A 9 8.13 -7.20 3.94
CA SER A 9 8.23 -5.78 3.59
C SER A 9 8.23 -5.55 2.08
N ALA A 10 8.97 -6.37 1.33
CA ALA A 10 8.98 -6.32 -0.14
C ALA A 10 7.60 -6.62 -0.74
N GLU A 11 6.91 -7.64 -0.25
CA GLU A 11 5.55 -7.98 -0.72
C GLU A 11 4.54 -6.88 -0.38
N LYS A 12 4.56 -6.33 0.84
CA LYS A 12 3.73 -5.17 1.22
C LYS A 12 3.96 -3.99 0.29
N ARG A 13 5.21 -3.72 -0.08
CA ARG A 13 5.56 -2.66 -1.05
C ARG A 13 4.95 -2.92 -2.43
N LYS A 14 4.98 -4.16 -2.93
CA LYS A 14 4.34 -4.52 -4.20
C LYS A 14 2.83 -4.28 -4.16
N ILE A 15 2.16 -4.70 -3.08
CA ILE A 15 0.72 -4.50 -2.91
C ILE A 15 0.37 -3.01 -2.90
N ILE A 16 1.09 -2.20 -2.10
CA ILE A 16 0.87 -0.74 -2.03
C ILE A 16 1.10 -0.08 -3.38
N ASN A 17 2.16 -0.45 -4.10
CA ASN A 17 2.43 0.12 -5.43
C ASN A 17 1.32 -0.22 -6.43
N ARG A 18 0.74 -1.42 -6.36
CA ARG A 18 -0.41 -1.80 -7.20
C ARG A 18 -1.63 -0.92 -6.92
N PHE A 19 -1.96 -0.69 -5.65
CA PHE A 19 -3.06 0.21 -5.27
C PHE A 19 -2.75 1.67 -5.60
N LEU A 20 -1.49 2.12 -5.48
CA LEU A 20 -1.08 3.46 -5.86
C LEU A 20 -1.28 3.68 -7.37
N THR A 21 -0.84 2.74 -8.21
CA THR A 21 -1.03 2.82 -9.66
C THR A 21 -2.51 2.79 -10.04
N GLN A 22 -3.33 2.00 -9.36
CA GLN A 22 -4.78 2.02 -9.55
C GLN A 22 -5.35 3.40 -9.19
N LEU A 23 -5.02 3.90 -7.99
CA LEU A 23 -5.50 5.19 -7.48
C LEU A 23 -5.15 6.34 -8.42
N THR A 24 -3.89 6.46 -8.87
CA THR A 24 -3.48 7.57 -9.74
C THR A 24 -3.98 7.45 -11.18
N ARG A 25 -4.40 6.25 -11.60
CA ARG A 25 -5.08 6.03 -12.87
C ARG A 25 -6.55 6.43 -12.81
N GLU A 26 -7.24 6.10 -11.72
CA GLU A 26 -8.66 6.42 -11.50
C GLU A 26 -8.87 7.88 -11.10
N GLU A 27 -7.91 8.44 -10.34
CA GLU A 27 -7.93 9.78 -9.79
C GLU A 27 -6.62 10.53 -10.09
N PRO A 28 -6.45 11.11 -11.29
CA PRO A 28 -5.22 11.81 -11.67
C PRO A 28 -4.85 12.99 -10.74
N GLN A 29 -5.80 13.59 -10.03
CA GLN A 29 -5.51 14.61 -9.01
C GLN A 29 -4.56 14.10 -7.91
N MET A 30 -4.54 12.79 -7.65
CA MET A 30 -3.70 12.17 -6.61
C MET A 30 -2.20 12.27 -6.92
N TYR A 31 -1.79 12.59 -8.17
CA TYR A 31 -0.38 12.88 -8.48
C TYR A 31 0.18 14.08 -7.70
N TYR A 32 -0.69 14.99 -7.26
CA TYR A 32 -0.31 16.19 -6.52
C TYR A 32 -0.75 16.15 -5.05
N ALA A 33 -1.35 15.03 -4.61
CA ALA A 33 -1.79 14.86 -3.24
C ALA A 33 -0.59 14.61 -2.31
N SER A 34 -0.74 14.99 -1.04
CA SER A 34 0.26 14.69 -0.02
C SER A 34 0.36 13.19 0.22
N THR A 35 1.53 12.72 0.67
CA THR A 35 1.72 11.31 1.04
C THR A 35 0.68 10.85 2.08
N ALA A 36 0.27 11.72 2.99
CA ALA A 36 -0.77 11.42 3.98
C ALA A 36 -2.15 11.18 3.33
N GLU A 37 -2.53 11.99 2.34
CA GLU A 37 -3.78 11.81 1.59
C GLU A 37 -3.77 10.54 0.74
N ILE A 38 -2.65 10.29 0.04
CA ILE A 38 -2.45 9.06 -0.72
C ILE A 38 -2.53 7.83 0.20
N SER A 39 -1.90 7.88 1.37
CA SER A 39 -1.88 6.77 2.33
C SER A 39 -3.27 6.42 2.86
N ARG A 40 -4.08 7.44 3.18
CA ARG A 40 -5.48 7.23 3.60
C ARG A 40 -6.32 6.62 2.47
N SER A 41 -6.14 7.11 1.25
CA SER A 41 -6.88 6.62 0.08
C SER A 41 -6.53 5.16 -0.23
N ILE A 42 -5.24 4.81 -0.21
CA ILE A 42 -4.78 3.41 -0.37
C ILE A 42 -5.29 2.53 0.77
N TYR A 43 -5.28 3.00 2.02
CA TYR A 43 -5.83 2.26 3.15
C TYR A 43 -7.30 1.90 2.92
N THR A 44 -8.12 2.86 2.47
CA THR A 44 -9.53 2.64 2.13
C THR A 44 -9.66 1.61 1.00
N LEU A 45 -8.92 1.76 -0.09
CA LEU A 45 -8.94 0.82 -1.22
C LEU A 45 -8.56 -0.60 -0.81
N ILE A 46 -7.55 -0.76 0.05
CA ILE A 46 -7.17 -2.07 0.60
C ILE A 46 -8.33 -2.70 1.39
N LYS A 47 -9.05 -1.92 2.20
CA LYS A 47 -10.20 -2.44 2.96
C LYS A 47 -11.35 -2.83 2.04
N GLU A 48 -11.67 -2.00 1.05
CA GLU A 48 -12.76 -2.22 0.09
C GLU A 48 -12.50 -3.34 -0.92
N HIS A 49 -11.23 -3.61 -1.21
CA HIS A 49 -10.81 -4.58 -2.24
C HIS A 49 -9.94 -5.71 -1.69
N SER A 50 -9.94 -5.91 -0.37
CA SER A 50 -9.19 -7.00 0.28
C SER A 50 -9.55 -8.38 -0.29
N ASN A 51 -10.79 -8.58 -0.70
CA ASN A 51 -11.27 -9.80 -1.34
C ASN A 51 -10.68 -10.08 -2.73
N ARG A 52 -10.04 -9.10 -3.38
CA ARG A 52 -9.35 -9.26 -4.67
C ARG A 52 -7.88 -9.71 -4.51
N LEU A 53 -7.38 -9.69 -3.28
CA LEU A 53 -6.05 -10.15 -2.91
C LEU A 53 -6.08 -11.66 -2.65
N ASP A 54 -4.98 -12.36 -2.89
CA ASP A 54 -4.87 -13.76 -2.47
C ASP A 54 -4.75 -13.89 -0.92
N VAL A 55 -4.81 -15.12 -0.41
CA VAL A 55 -4.83 -15.37 1.04
C VAL A 55 -3.56 -14.86 1.74
N GLU A 56 -2.40 -14.93 1.08
CA GLU A 56 -1.12 -14.48 1.63
C GLU A 56 -1.05 -12.95 1.67
N GLU A 57 -1.44 -12.30 0.56
CA GLU A 57 -1.55 -10.84 0.45
C GLU A 57 -2.56 -10.28 1.47
N GLN A 58 -3.71 -10.94 1.65
CA GLN A 58 -4.71 -10.57 2.66
C GLN A 58 -4.11 -10.59 4.07
N ALA A 59 -3.34 -11.64 4.41
CA ALA A 59 -2.69 -11.75 5.71
C ALA A 59 -1.69 -10.62 5.95
N LEU A 60 -0.96 -10.19 4.92
CA LEU A 60 0.02 -9.10 4.98
C LEU A 60 -0.63 -7.74 5.24
N VAL A 61 -1.79 -7.47 4.63
CA VAL A 61 -2.44 -6.14 4.72
C VAL A 61 -3.52 -6.04 5.79
N ARG A 62 -3.96 -7.17 6.38
CA ARG A 62 -5.07 -7.22 7.34
C ARG A 62 -4.93 -6.20 8.48
N ASN A 63 -3.73 -6.12 9.05
CA ASN A 63 -3.42 -5.25 10.20
C ASN A 63 -2.57 -4.03 9.82
N MET A 64 -2.44 -3.75 8.51
CA MET A 64 -1.64 -2.62 8.04
C MET A 64 -2.30 -1.30 8.46
N SER A 65 -1.48 -0.38 8.97
CA SER A 65 -1.92 0.96 9.39
C SER A 65 -1.69 1.99 8.28
N VAL A 66 -2.32 3.16 8.41
CA VAL A 66 -2.06 4.28 7.50
C VAL A 66 -0.61 4.74 7.62
N GLU A 67 -0.05 4.73 8.83
CA GLU A 67 1.34 5.10 9.13
C GLU A 67 2.34 4.15 8.47
N GLU A 68 2.04 2.85 8.45
CA GLU A 68 2.85 1.85 7.76
C GLU A 68 2.83 2.07 6.24
N ILE A 69 1.65 2.36 5.67
CA ILE A 69 1.52 2.71 4.24
C ILE A 69 2.33 3.97 3.93
N GLN A 70 2.19 5.00 4.75
CA GLN A 70 2.90 6.28 4.59
C GLN A 70 4.41 6.08 4.67
N SER A 71 4.88 5.25 5.60
CA SER A 71 6.30 4.89 5.71
C SER A 71 6.78 4.24 4.41
N ILE A 72 6.07 3.23 3.92
CA ILE A 72 6.42 2.51 2.69
C ILE A 72 6.47 3.45 1.47
N LEU A 73 5.49 4.35 1.33
CA LEU A 73 5.45 5.36 0.27
C LEU A 73 6.55 6.41 0.38
N GLY A 74 6.84 6.88 1.59
CA GLY A 74 7.91 7.86 1.86
C GLY A 74 9.30 7.34 1.50
N PHE A 75 9.51 6.02 1.52
CA PHE A 75 10.73 5.39 0.99
C PHE A 75 10.81 5.37 -0.54
N ASN A 76 9.69 5.48 -1.26
CA ASN A 76 9.64 5.42 -2.73
C ASN A 76 9.74 6.79 -3.42
N LEU A 77 9.48 7.91 -2.72
CA LEU A 77 9.45 9.27 -3.30
C LEU A 77 10.84 9.94 -3.42
N LYS A 78 11.92 9.16 -3.60
CA LYS A 78 13.28 9.70 -3.84
C LYS A 78 13.66 9.69 -5.30
#